data_AF-A0AAW4X431-F1
#
_entry.id   AF-A0AAW4X431-F1
#
_cell.length_a   1.000
_cell.length_b   1.000
_cell.length_c   1.000
_cell.angle_alpha   90.00
_cell.angle_beta   90.00
_cell.angle_gamma   90.00
#
_symmetry.space_group_name_H-M   'P 1'
#
loop_
_entity.id
_entity.type
_entity.pdbx_description
1 polymer ?
#
loop_
_entity_poly.entity_id
_entity_poly.type
_entity_poly.pdbx_seq_one_letter_code
_entity_poly.pdbx_strand_id
1 'polypeptide(L)'
;SKDTIPGDQLVQGQKGDTTDAGKITPTVSGDKVTVKDPSHLTDDEKNQVKNNVDNANKDKFPAGTEVTVGDDGTATVTYPDGSKD
;
A
#
# COMPACT_ATOMS: atom_id res chain seq x y z
N SER A 1 18.14 36.40 21.69
CA SER A 1 17.81 34.97 21.59
C SER A 1 16.85 34.78 20.44
N LYS A 2 16.96 33.69 19.67
CA LYS A 2 15.87 33.24 18.79
C LYS A 2 15.38 31.94 19.39
N ASP A 3 14.31 32.03 20.16
CA ASP A 3 13.61 30.87 20.70
C ASP A 3 12.71 30.35 19.58
N THR A 4 13.17 29.33 18.86
CA THR A 4 12.38 28.65 17.84
C THR A 4 12.30 27.19 18.22
N ILE A 5 11.09 26.73 18.51
CA ILE A 5 10.80 25.32 18.77
C ILE A 5 10.62 24.64 17.40
N PRO A 6 11.44 23.62 17.08
CA PRO A 6 11.28 22.84 15.86
C PRO A 6 9.88 22.22 15.73
N GLY A 7 9.29 22.24 14.53
CA GLY A 7 7.91 21.79 14.31
C GLY A 7 7.67 20.32 14.63
N ASP A 8 8.68 19.47 14.50
CA ASP A 8 8.67 18.05 14.90
C ASP A 8 8.60 17.83 16.42
N GLN A 9 8.87 18.86 17.23
CA GLN A 9 8.56 18.86 18.67
C GLN A 9 7.14 19.33 18.99
N LEU A 10 6.45 19.96 18.04
CA LEU A 10 5.07 20.44 18.19
C LEU A 10 4.05 19.47 17.61
N VAL A 11 4.45 18.66 16.63
CA VAL A 11 3.59 17.65 16.01
C VAL A 11 4.29 16.29 15.96
N GLN A 12 3.69 15.29 16.61
CA GLN A 12 4.06 13.90 16.38
C GLN A 12 3.11 13.36 15.31
N GLY A 13 3.65 13.05 14.11
CA GLY A 13 2.85 12.38 13.08
C GLY A 13 2.40 11.02 13.60
N GLN A 14 1.13 10.88 13.97
CA GLN A 14 0.57 9.67 14.57
C GLN A 14 0.33 8.62 13.48
N LYS A 15 1.42 8.07 12.95
CA LYS A 15 1.45 7.20 11.76
C LYS A 15 0.68 5.88 11.92
N GLY A 16 0.44 5.42 13.15
CA GLY A 16 -0.12 4.09 13.40
C GLY A 16 -1.64 4.00 13.47
N ASP A 17 -2.35 5.04 13.91
CA ASP A 17 -3.80 4.93 14.21
C ASP A 17 -4.66 6.04 13.58
N THR A 18 -4.06 7.07 12.98
CA THR A 18 -4.82 8.18 12.37
C THR A 18 -4.96 8.08 10.87
N THR A 19 -4.15 7.22 10.23
CA THR A 19 -4.16 6.99 8.78
C THR A 19 -4.86 5.68 8.43
N ASP A 20 -5.32 5.58 7.19
CA ASP A 20 -5.94 4.37 6.66
C ASP A 20 -4.96 3.19 6.66
N ALA A 21 -3.70 3.39 6.24
CA ALA A 21 -2.65 2.36 6.31
C ALA A 21 -2.39 1.87 7.75
N GLY A 22 -2.48 2.76 8.74
CA GLY A 22 -2.36 2.37 10.15
C GLY A 22 -3.53 1.51 10.66
N LYS A 23 -4.73 1.72 10.13
CA LYS A 23 -5.97 1.05 10.54
C LYS A 23 -6.27 -0.23 9.77
N ILE A 24 -5.81 -0.30 8.51
CA ILE A 24 -6.18 -1.35 7.57
C ILE A 24 -4.94 -2.18 7.28
N THR A 25 -4.94 -3.43 7.69
CA THR A 25 -3.92 -4.40 7.24
C THR A 25 -4.40 -5.08 5.96
N PRO A 26 -3.73 -4.89 4.81
CA PRO A 26 -4.06 -5.60 3.57
C PRO A 26 -3.97 -7.12 3.77
N THR A 27 -4.97 -7.83 3.28
CA THR A 27 -4.93 -9.27 3.17
C THR A 27 -4.10 -9.65 1.95
N VAL A 28 -3.03 -10.42 2.19
CA VAL A 28 -2.26 -11.05 1.13
C VAL A 28 -3.11 -12.15 0.50
N SER A 29 -3.28 -12.11 -0.83
CA SER A 29 -4.00 -13.16 -1.55
C SER A 29 -3.27 -14.50 -1.43
N GLY A 30 -4.04 -15.58 -1.23
CA GLY A 30 -3.52 -16.95 -1.29
C GLY A 30 -3.22 -17.43 -2.72
N ASP A 31 -3.81 -16.76 -3.72
CA ASP A 31 -3.68 -17.12 -5.13
C ASP A 31 -2.37 -16.55 -5.69
N LYS A 32 -1.34 -17.38 -5.75
CA LYS A 32 -0.04 -17.01 -6.30
C LYS A 32 -0.05 -17.08 -7.83
N VAL A 33 0.48 -16.03 -8.46
CA VAL A 33 0.74 -16.01 -9.90
C VAL A 33 2.04 -16.77 -10.17
N THR A 34 2.01 -17.73 -11.11
CA THR A 34 3.23 -18.43 -11.54
C THR A 34 3.93 -17.58 -12.58
N VAL A 35 5.17 -17.20 -12.30
CA VAL A 35 5.96 -16.31 -13.15
C VAL A 35 7.24 -16.99 -13.61
N LYS A 36 7.77 -16.55 -14.76
CA LYS A 36 9.06 -17.07 -15.27
C LYS A 36 10.26 -16.36 -14.63
N ASP A 37 10.16 -15.05 -14.42
CA ASP A 37 11.18 -14.22 -13.78
C ASP A 37 10.54 -13.39 -12.66
N PRO A 38 10.69 -13.80 -11.38
CA PRO A 38 10.13 -13.07 -10.24
C PRO A 38 10.68 -11.65 -10.04
N SER A 39 11.79 -11.29 -10.69
CA SER A 39 12.36 -9.94 -10.61
C SER A 39 11.90 -9.02 -11.75
N HIS A 40 11.25 -9.59 -12.78
CA HIS A 40 10.76 -8.86 -13.96
C HIS A 40 9.43 -9.44 -14.44
N LEU A 41 8.37 -9.16 -13.70
CA LEU A 41 7.01 -9.52 -14.11
C LEU A 41 6.65 -8.80 -15.41
N THR A 42 6.03 -9.56 -16.30
CA THR A 42 5.32 -9.04 -17.46
C THR A 42 4.09 -8.26 -17.01
N ASP A 43 3.57 -7.39 -17.90
CA ASP A 43 2.37 -6.60 -17.60
C ASP A 43 1.16 -7.48 -17.27
N ASP A 44 1.05 -8.65 -17.92
CA ASP A 44 -0.01 -9.62 -17.64
C ASP A 44 0.13 -10.22 -16.23
N GLU A 45 1.35 -10.60 -15.82
CA GLU A 45 1.62 -11.12 -14.47
C GLU A 45 1.35 -10.05 -13.40
N LYS A 46 1.73 -8.79 -13.64
CA LYS A 46 1.41 -7.66 -12.75
C LYS A 46 -0.09 -7.45 -12.61
N ASN A 47 -0.83 -7.49 -13.72
CA ASN A 47 -2.28 -7.34 -13.72
C ASN A 47 -2.96 -8.48 -12.96
N GLN A 48 -2.47 -9.72 -13.09
CA GLN A 48 -2.98 -10.84 -12.31
C GLN A 48 -2.71 -10.66 -10.81
N VAL A 49 -1.50 -10.24 -10.41
CA VAL A 49 -1.19 -9.94 -9.01
C VAL A 49 -2.09 -8.83 -8.48
N LYS A 50 -2.25 -7.73 -9.22
CA LYS A 50 -3.13 -6.62 -8.86
C LYS A 50 -4.56 -7.09 -8.64
N ASN A 51 -5.12 -7.87 -9.58
CA ASN A 51 -6.47 -8.40 -9.48
C ASN A 51 -6.64 -9.33 -8.26
N ASN A 52 -5.64 -10.16 -7.96
CA ASN A 52 -5.66 -11.03 -6.78
C ASN A 52 -5.66 -10.22 -5.49
N VAL A 53 -4.87 -9.14 -5.41
CA VAL A 53 -4.85 -8.22 -4.26
C VAL A 53 -6.18 -7.48 -4.14
N ASP A 54 -6.72 -6.92 -5.24
CA ASP A 54 -7.99 -6.21 -5.25
C ASP A 54 -9.15 -7.13 -4.79
N ASN A 55 -9.22 -8.35 -5.32
CA ASN A 55 -10.26 -9.31 -4.95
C ASN A 55 -10.18 -9.74 -3.48
N ALA A 56 -8.97 -9.95 -2.95
CA ALA A 56 -8.77 -10.31 -1.55
C ALA A 56 -9.14 -9.18 -0.58
N ASN A 57 -9.17 -7.93 -1.06
CA ASN A 57 -9.34 -6.74 -0.23
C ASN A 57 -10.55 -5.85 -0.59
N LYS A 58 -11.39 -6.26 -1.55
CA LYS A 58 -12.50 -5.46 -2.09
C LYS A 58 -13.48 -4.92 -1.04
N ASP A 59 -13.62 -5.61 0.10
CA ASP A 59 -14.52 -5.22 1.20
C ASP A 59 -13.79 -4.49 2.34
N LYS A 60 -12.46 -4.35 2.25
CA LYS A 60 -11.59 -3.75 3.27
C LYS A 60 -11.11 -2.37 2.87
N PHE A 61 -10.83 -2.17 1.60
CA PHE A 61 -10.28 -0.91 1.12
C PHE A 61 -11.37 0.17 0.99
N PRO A 62 -11.11 1.39 1.47
CA PRO A 62 -12.00 2.52 1.22
C PRO A 62 -12.07 2.83 -0.28
N ALA A 63 -13.14 3.52 -0.68
CA ALA A 63 -13.28 3.97 -2.06
C ALA A 63 -12.14 4.95 -2.41
N GLY A 64 -11.48 4.71 -3.54
CA GLY A 64 -10.34 5.52 -3.99
C GLY A 64 -8.97 4.96 -3.61
N THR A 65 -8.91 3.81 -2.92
CA THR A 65 -7.65 3.08 -2.76
C THR A 65 -7.12 2.60 -4.11
N GLU A 66 -5.82 2.76 -4.32
CA GLU A 66 -5.11 2.31 -5.52
C GLU A 66 -4.10 1.22 -5.16
N VAL A 67 -4.04 0.17 -5.99
CA VAL A 67 -3.04 -0.89 -5.87
C VAL A 67 -2.14 -0.86 -7.10
N THR A 68 -0.84 -0.74 -6.88
CA THR A 68 0.18 -0.83 -7.94
C THR A 68 1.08 -2.04 -7.71
N VAL A 69 1.54 -2.69 -8.78
CA VAL A 69 2.46 -3.82 -8.70
C VAL A 69 3.74 -3.47 -9.44
N GLY A 70 4.87 -3.54 -8.72
CA GLY A 70 6.21 -3.31 -9.25
C GLY A 70 6.70 -4.44 -10.15
N ASP A 71 7.83 -4.22 -10.81
CA ASP A 71 8.50 -5.21 -11.67
C ASP A 71 8.86 -6.50 -10.92
N ASP A 72 9.15 -6.40 -9.62
CA ASP A 72 9.49 -7.53 -8.75
C ASP A 72 8.27 -8.18 -8.08
N GLY A 73 7.06 -7.77 -8.46
CA GLY A 73 5.83 -8.24 -7.86
C GLY A 73 5.48 -7.61 -6.51
N THR A 74 6.25 -6.63 -6.02
CA THR A 74 5.89 -5.86 -4.83
C THR A 74 4.59 -5.09 -5.09
N ALA A 75 3.56 -5.36 -4.30
CA ALA A 75 2.33 -4.59 -4.31
C ALA A 75 2.44 -3.41 -3.34
N THR A 76 2.04 -2.22 -3.79
CA THR A 76 1.90 -1.03 -2.95
C THR A 76 0.45 -0.58 -2.97
N VAL A 77 -0.11 -0.37 -1.80
CA VAL A 77 -1.48 0.11 -1.60
C VAL A 77 -1.40 1.59 -1.22
N THR A 78 -2.01 2.46 -2.02
CA THR A 78 -2.14 3.89 -1.71
C THR A 78 -3.57 4.20 -1.34
N TYR A 79 -3.76 4.71 -0.12
CA TYR A 79 -5.07 5.06 0.41
C TYR A 79 -5.49 6.49 0.03
N PRO A 80 -6.79 6.84 0.06
CA PRO A 80 -7.28 8.17 -0.27
C PRO A 80 -6.69 9.30 0.60
N ASP A 81 -6.33 8.99 1.85
CA ASP A 81 -5.65 9.92 2.75
C ASP A 81 -4.16 10.15 2.41
N GLY A 82 -3.66 9.48 1.38
CA GLY A 82 -2.28 9.54 0.88
C GLY A 82 -1.29 8.61 1.61
N SER A 83 -1.75 7.91 2.66
CA SER A 83 -0.96 6.89 3.34
C SER A 83 -0.73 5.68 2.44
N LYS A 84 0.31 4.90 2.74
CA LYS A 84 0.72 3.75 1.91
C LYS A 84 1.15 2.57 2.77
N ASP A 85 0.87 1.38 2.25
CA ASP A 85 1.39 0.08 2.70
C ASP A 85 2.08 -0.66 1.55
#